data_AF-A0A7W6UP58-F1
#
_entry.id   AF-A0A7W6UP58-F1
#
_cell.length_a   1.000
_cell.length_b   1.000
_cell.length_c   1.000
_cell.angle_alpha   90.00
_cell.angle_beta   90.00
_cell.angle_gamma   90.00
#
_symmetry.space_group_name_H-M   'P 1'
#
loop_
_entity.id
_entity.type
_entity.pdbx_description
1 polymer ?
#
loop_
_entity_poly.entity_id
_entity_poly.type
_entity_poly.pdbx_seq_one_letter_code
_entity_poly.pdbx_strand_id
1 'polypeptide(L)'
;MSVLSLCRLSTALVCLLSIVPSLASAEQATAAKAPYAQAGNTNKRGDACFSTADTNAAVHLLSGFLEIWTPRTPFVDAGVEAPAKDNCPAVAKTDWDGIPASKTDGHIVNQAVHDANIAYVVNATRARTADQAVAAYLDDRRGKNASIVDGLGPLTDAWKAGSKQTTTITAVAADATTIKYDDKGNNRGAGSKPDAENKTDANPDMGLAIDFINAASGDGSTEPAKRYFKYGRPYRWSQDVSVVPTLEPAKSGKPVEDGGFPSGHTAEAWRDALAMAYLVPQRFQEMITRASELGEDRILAGMHSPLDVMGGRMLGTATVVYNLNKADNAALKSDAYAQAQAWLVAKSGVADAGALEVAAHAAPLATDRFADHDANRAYVLQRLSYGLPTIHATDQPARVPQGAEALLETRLPYLDGEQRRDVLKTTEIASGYPLLDDAEGFGRLNLFAAADGYGAFEQDVTVTMDAAKGGFNSIDTWRNDITGKGGLVKRGKGILGLSGANSYTGGTMLEEGALVALSPSAFGRGGLTVNGGSLVLAAGKPLTVSGDYQQLANATTKPALGANGGGTLVVEGKAALAGDLDVTLVDGYVPTPGTKIEILKASAVTGTFGKVTVSGHKASLSYGPTSVTLTIDG
;
A
#
# COMPACT_ATOMS: atom_id res chain seq x y z
N MET A 1 -49.73 -45.63 34.07
CA MET A 1 -51.10 -45.09 34.29
C MET A 1 -50.93 -43.60 34.54
N SER A 2 -51.60 -42.62 33.92
CA SER A 2 -52.69 -42.54 32.91
C SER A 2 -52.37 -41.25 32.09
N VAL A 3 -52.48 -41.14 30.75
CA VAL A 3 -53.63 -41.25 29.82
C VAL A 3 -54.73 -40.20 30.07
N LEU A 4 -54.74 -39.12 29.25
CA LEU A 4 -55.80 -38.12 28.92
C LEU A 4 -56.39 -37.27 30.09
N SER A 5 -57.00 -36.06 29.97
CA SER A 5 -57.48 -35.17 28.88
C SER A 5 -57.70 -33.72 29.44
N LEU A 6 -58.01 -32.61 28.72
CA LEU A 6 -57.71 -32.11 27.35
C LEU A 6 -58.40 -30.72 27.10
N CYS A 7 -57.66 -29.62 26.84
CA CYS A 7 -58.13 -28.40 26.11
C CYS A 7 -56.92 -27.60 25.55
N ARG A 8 -56.68 -27.47 24.22
CA ARG A 8 -57.37 -26.65 23.18
C ARG A 8 -57.06 -25.14 23.33
N LEU A 9 -56.58 -24.34 22.36
CA LEU A 9 -56.12 -24.43 20.94
C LEU A 9 -54.78 -23.61 20.84
N SER A 10 -53.90 -23.62 19.83
CA SER A 10 -54.09 -23.47 18.37
C SER A 10 -52.88 -24.02 17.57
N THR A 11 -53.12 -24.36 16.30
CA THR A 11 -52.18 -25.02 15.36
C THR A 11 -51.26 -24.03 14.62
N ALA A 12 -49.94 -24.30 14.54
CA ALA A 12 -49.05 -23.98 13.40
C ALA A 12 -47.56 -24.30 13.68
N LEU A 13 -47.21 -25.58 13.85
CA LEU A 13 -45.82 -26.05 13.71
C LEU A 13 -45.85 -27.49 13.19
N VAL A 14 -44.86 -27.89 12.38
CA VAL A 14 -44.80 -29.18 11.66
C VAL A 14 -45.78 -29.30 10.47
N CYS A 15 -45.57 -28.48 9.43
CA CYS A 15 -45.82 -28.89 8.03
C CYS A 15 -45.09 -27.96 7.03
N LEU A 16 -43.75 -27.87 7.12
CA LEU A 16 -42.91 -27.06 6.23
C LEU A 16 -41.44 -27.55 6.21
N LEU A 17 -41.28 -28.88 6.16
CA LEU A 17 -39.98 -29.57 6.11
C LEU A 17 -39.89 -30.54 4.92
N SER A 18 -40.45 -30.09 3.79
CA SER A 18 -40.33 -30.68 2.46
C SER A 18 -40.44 -29.53 1.45
N ILE A 19 -39.63 -29.54 0.38
CA ILE A 19 -39.56 -28.48 -0.65
C ILE A 19 -38.86 -27.19 -0.15
N VAL A 20 -37.53 -27.27 0.01
CA VAL A 20 -36.65 -26.10 -0.16
C VAL A 20 -35.87 -26.33 -1.46
N PRO A 21 -36.19 -25.64 -2.56
CA PRO A 21 -35.30 -25.55 -3.70
C PRO A 21 -34.01 -24.84 -3.26
N SER A 22 -32.88 -25.21 -3.83
CA SER A 22 -31.58 -24.61 -3.53
C SER A 22 -31.57 -23.10 -3.76
N LEU A 23 -31.63 -22.31 -2.68
CA LEU A 23 -31.36 -20.87 -2.68
C LEU A 23 -29.84 -20.61 -2.75
N ALA A 24 -29.25 -21.10 -3.84
CA ALA A 24 -27.88 -20.80 -4.29
C ALA A 24 -27.91 -20.11 -5.67
N SER A 25 -28.90 -19.22 -5.84
CA SER A 25 -29.08 -18.31 -6.98
C SER A 25 -30.20 -17.33 -6.62
N ALA A 26 -29.88 -16.32 -5.81
CA ALA A 26 -30.80 -15.25 -5.43
C ALA A 26 -30.11 -13.89 -5.60
N GLU A 27 -30.50 -13.21 -6.67
CA GLU A 27 -30.43 -11.76 -6.91
C GLU A 27 -29.35 -10.95 -6.16
N GLN A 28 -28.31 -10.53 -6.89
CA GLN A 28 -27.65 -9.24 -6.61
C GLN A 28 -28.65 -8.11 -6.88
N ALA A 29 -29.56 -7.86 -5.93
CA ALA A 29 -30.34 -6.63 -5.93
C ALA A 29 -29.37 -5.44 -5.84
N THR A 30 -29.41 -4.55 -6.84
CA THR A 30 -28.56 -3.36 -6.88
C THR A 30 -29.04 -2.35 -5.84
N ALA A 31 -28.61 -2.53 -4.59
CA ALA A 31 -28.83 -1.56 -3.54
C ALA A 31 -28.19 -0.23 -3.96
N ALA A 32 -29.01 0.82 -4.10
CA ALA A 32 -28.53 2.13 -4.49
C ALA A 32 -27.50 2.65 -3.47
N LYS A 33 -26.35 3.11 -3.96
CA LYS A 33 -25.19 3.58 -3.19
C LYS A 33 -24.55 2.50 -2.30
N ALA A 34 -24.62 1.23 -2.72
CA ALA A 34 -23.82 0.18 -2.12
C ALA A 34 -22.31 0.53 -2.22
N PRO A 35 -21.54 0.47 -1.11
CA PRO A 35 -20.10 0.70 -1.11
C PRO A 35 -19.39 -0.21 -2.12
N TYR A 36 -18.33 0.28 -2.75
CA TYR A 36 -17.51 -0.49 -3.67
C TYR A 36 -17.03 -1.79 -3.02
N ALA A 37 -16.57 -1.72 -1.77
CA ALA A 37 -16.09 -2.88 -1.02
C ALA A 37 -17.12 -4.01 -0.86
N GLN A 38 -18.41 -3.72 -1.07
CA GLN A 38 -19.51 -4.70 -1.00
C GLN A 38 -20.02 -5.08 -2.39
N ALA A 39 -20.13 -4.10 -3.30
CA ALA A 39 -20.74 -4.29 -4.61
C ALA A 39 -19.76 -4.80 -5.69
N GLY A 40 -18.53 -4.26 -5.76
CA GLY A 40 -17.52 -4.58 -6.77
C GLY A 40 -17.92 -4.39 -8.25
N ASN A 41 -19.13 -3.89 -8.51
CA ASN A 41 -19.76 -3.90 -9.83
C ASN A 41 -19.23 -2.76 -10.69
N THR A 42 -18.13 -3.00 -11.41
CA THR A 42 -17.53 -2.02 -12.33
C THR A 42 -17.62 -2.38 -13.79
N ASN A 43 -17.71 -3.67 -14.14
CA ASN A 43 -17.70 -4.13 -15.54
C ASN A 43 -19.10 -4.31 -16.13
N LYS A 44 -20.06 -3.44 -15.76
CA LYS A 44 -21.46 -3.49 -16.20
C LYS A 44 -21.75 -2.33 -17.16
N ARG A 45 -21.80 -2.62 -18.46
CA ARG A 45 -22.11 -1.68 -19.56
C ARG A 45 -23.26 -2.25 -20.38
N GLY A 46 -24.18 -1.40 -20.86
CA GLY A 46 -25.37 -1.84 -21.60
C GLY A 46 -26.45 -2.48 -20.73
N ASP A 47 -26.29 -2.44 -19.40
CA ASP A 47 -27.30 -2.86 -18.43
C ASP A 47 -27.89 -1.61 -17.76
N ALA A 48 -29.19 -1.38 -17.95
CA ALA A 48 -29.89 -0.21 -17.44
C ALA A 48 -29.80 -0.10 -15.90
N CYS A 49 -29.74 -1.23 -15.19
CA CYS A 49 -29.63 -1.23 -13.73
C CYS A 49 -28.25 -0.81 -13.22
N PHE A 50 -27.21 -0.76 -14.05
CA PHE A 50 -25.85 -0.32 -13.65
C PHE A 50 -25.42 0.96 -14.38
N SER A 51 -26.40 1.79 -14.74
CA SER A 51 -26.18 2.96 -15.59
C SER A 51 -25.90 4.27 -14.85
N THR A 52 -26.14 4.38 -13.53
CA THR A 52 -26.03 5.66 -12.80
C THR A 52 -24.92 5.66 -11.74
N ALA A 53 -24.61 6.83 -11.18
CA ALA A 53 -23.71 6.96 -10.02
C ALA A 53 -24.27 6.34 -8.73
N ASP A 54 -25.57 6.04 -8.69
CA ASP A 54 -26.21 5.37 -7.56
C ASP A 54 -26.17 3.84 -7.70
N THR A 55 -26.00 3.29 -8.90
CA THR A 55 -26.04 1.83 -9.11
C THR A 55 -24.76 1.21 -9.64
N ASN A 56 -23.84 2.02 -10.18
CA ASN A 56 -22.53 1.57 -10.63
C ASN A 56 -21.44 1.93 -9.60
N ALA A 57 -20.83 0.92 -8.98
CA ALA A 57 -19.91 1.11 -7.87
C ALA A 57 -18.65 1.93 -8.25
N ALA A 58 -18.12 1.75 -9.47
CA ALA A 58 -16.98 2.54 -9.95
C ALA A 58 -17.34 4.00 -10.19
N VAL A 59 -18.56 4.28 -10.66
CA VAL A 59 -19.04 5.66 -10.83
C VAL A 59 -19.28 6.30 -9.46
N HIS A 60 -19.86 5.55 -8.51
CA HIS A 60 -20.07 6.01 -7.14
C HIS A 60 -18.76 6.43 -6.47
N LEU A 61 -17.76 5.55 -6.47
CA LEU A 61 -16.42 5.78 -5.94
C LEU A 61 -15.74 7.03 -6.52
N LEU A 62 -15.95 7.29 -7.82
CA LEU A 62 -15.32 8.40 -8.55
C LEU A 62 -16.21 9.65 -8.64
N SER A 63 -17.34 9.68 -7.94
CA SER A 63 -18.36 10.73 -8.07
C SER A 63 -17.87 12.13 -7.66
N GLY A 64 -16.83 12.25 -6.84
CA GLY A 64 -16.14 13.53 -6.55
C GLY A 64 -15.55 14.22 -7.79
N PHE A 65 -15.42 13.52 -8.93
CA PHE A 65 -15.09 14.16 -10.20
C PHE A 65 -16.20 15.09 -10.73
N LEU A 66 -17.46 14.88 -10.31
CA LEU A 66 -18.60 15.72 -10.70
C LEU A 66 -18.51 17.16 -10.19
N GLU A 67 -17.74 17.38 -9.12
CA GLU A 67 -17.45 18.70 -8.55
C GLU A 67 -16.48 19.52 -9.42
N ILE A 68 -15.86 18.87 -10.42
CA ILE A 68 -14.91 19.45 -11.37
C ILE A 68 -15.51 19.46 -12.77
N TRP A 69 -16.21 18.38 -13.14
CA TRP A 69 -16.74 18.13 -14.48
C TRP A 69 -18.06 17.37 -14.45
N THR A 70 -19.11 17.93 -15.03
CA THR A 70 -20.41 17.25 -15.15
C THR A 70 -20.69 16.86 -16.61
N PRO A 71 -20.88 15.56 -16.92
CA PRO A 71 -21.29 15.11 -18.25
C PRO A 71 -22.71 15.56 -18.59
N ARG A 72 -22.99 15.80 -19.87
CA ARG A 72 -24.33 16.20 -20.36
C ARG A 72 -25.44 15.20 -20.02
N THR A 73 -25.10 13.91 -19.98
CA THR A 73 -26.01 12.83 -19.61
C THR A 73 -25.41 12.02 -18.44
N PRO A 74 -26.11 11.88 -17.30
CA PRO A 74 -25.58 11.23 -16.09
C PRO A 74 -25.77 9.71 -16.16
N PHE A 75 -25.36 9.08 -17.27
CA PHE A 75 -25.52 7.65 -17.50
C PHE A 75 -24.29 6.99 -18.16
N VAL A 76 -24.12 5.67 -17.95
CA VAL A 76 -23.18 4.79 -18.67
C VAL A 76 -23.72 4.51 -20.09
N ASP A 77 -23.74 5.55 -20.93
CA ASP A 77 -24.49 5.58 -22.21
C ASP A 77 -23.62 5.83 -23.45
N ALA A 78 -22.33 6.12 -23.28
CA ALA A 78 -21.44 6.33 -24.42
C ALA A 78 -21.19 5.03 -25.19
N GLY A 79 -21.58 5.04 -26.47
CA GLY A 79 -21.28 4.01 -27.46
C GLY A 79 -22.27 2.84 -27.56
N VAL A 80 -23.11 2.59 -26.55
CA VAL A 80 -24.17 1.56 -26.55
C VAL A 80 -25.46 2.09 -25.93
N GLU A 81 -26.58 1.48 -26.32
CA GLU A 81 -27.85 1.61 -25.61
C GLU A 81 -27.91 0.56 -24.48
N ALA A 82 -28.72 0.83 -23.45
CA ALA A 82 -29.09 -0.16 -22.45
C ALA A 82 -30.61 -0.35 -22.45
N PRO A 83 -31.14 -1.47 -22.95
CA PRO A 83 -32.58 -1.75 -22.90
C PRO A 83 -33.12 -1.74 -21.48
N ALA A 84 -34.42 -1.45 -21.33
CA ALA A 84 -35.09 -1.56 -20.04
C ALA A 84 -34.96 -3.00 -19.52
N LYS A 85 -34.62 -3.14 -18.24
CA LYS A 85 -34.36 -4.42 -17.60
C LYS A 85 -34.85 -4.35 -16.17
N ASP A 86 -35.58 -5.38 -15.73
CA ASP A 86 -36.19 -5.43 -14.41
C ASP A 86 -37.02 -4.14 -14.15
N ASN A 87 -36.77 -3.41 -13.05
CA ASN A 87 -37.40 -2.12 -12.76
C ASN A 87 -36.60 -0.90 -13.25
N CYS A 88 -35.56 -1.11 -14.06
CA CYS A 88 -34.63 -0.07 -14.50
C CYS A 88 -35.02 0.42 -15.91
N PRO A 89 -35.31 1.73 -16.10
CA PRO A 89 -35.76 2.26 -17.38
C PRO A 89 -34.65 2.21 -18.44
N ALA A 90 -35.04 2.08 -19.72
CA ALA A 90 -34.10 2.07 -20.82
C ALA A 90 -33.26 3.35 -20.87
N VAL A 91 -31.96 3.19 -21.13
CA VAL A 91 -31.02 4.29 -21.32
C VAL A 91 -30.62 4.35 -22.79
N ALA A 92 -31.04 5.42 -23.46
CA ALA A 92 -30.65 5.69 -24.84
C ALA A 92 -29.14 6.00 -24.92
N LYS A 93 -28.52 5.60 -26.03
CA LYS A 93 -27.12 5.95 -26.34
C LYS A 93 -26.99 7.46 -26.49
N THR A 94 -26.02 8.06 -25.82
CA THR A 94 -25.77 9.50 -25.94
C THR A 94 -25.17 9.87 -27.30
N ASP A 95 -25.41 11.12 -27.72
CA ASP A 95 -24.84 11.71 -28.94
C ASP A 95 -23.41 12.25 -28.77
N TRP A 96 -22.79 12.08 -27.58
CA TRP A 96 -21.43 12.54 -27.24
C TRP A 96 -20.40 12.18 -28.32
N ASP A 97 -19.76 13.21 -28.90
CA ASP A 97 -18.78 13.07 -29.97
C ASP A 97 -17.34 12.84 -29.47
N GLY A 98 -17.07 13.10 -28.18
CA GLY A 98 -15.73 13.01 -27.58
C GLY A 98 -14.83 14.21 -27.84
N ILE A 99 -15.38 15.32 -28.31
CA ILE A 99 -14.66 16.59 -28.54
C ILE A 99 -14.92 17.55 -27.37
N PRO A 100 -13.89 17.97 -26.63
CA PRO A 100 -14.02 18.96 -25.57
C PRO A 100 -14.76 20.23 -26.00
N ALA A 101 -15.70 20.66 -25.16
CA ALA A 101 -16.56 21.83 -25.36
C ALA A 101 -17.43 21.81 -26.63
N SER A 102 -17.69 20.62 -27.21
CA SER A 102 -18.71 20.46 -28.24
C SER A 102 -20.13 20.61 -27.67
N LYS A 103 -21.13 20.70 -28.55
CA LYS A 103 -22.56 20.76 -28.14
C LYS A 103 -23.08 19.46 -27.51
N THR A 104 -22.33 18.37 -27.63
CA THR A 104 -22.70 17.04 -27.13
C THR A 104 -21.93 16.67 -25.84
N ASP A 105 -20.95 17.49 -25.48
CA ASP A 105 -20.03 17.33 -24.36
C ASP A 105 -20.61 17.82 -23.03
N GLY A 106 -19.91 17.54 -21.92
CA GLY A 106 -20.24 18.05 -20.59
C GLY A 106 -19.84 19.51 -20.37
N HIS A 107 -19.80 19.91 -19.10
CA HIS A 107 -19.34 21.24 -18.70
C HIS A 107 -18.42 21.19 -17.47
N ILE A 108 -17.47 22.14 -17.44
CA ILE A 108 -16.57 22.34 -16.31
C ILE A 108 -17.36 23.01 -15.17
N VAL A 109 -17.25 22.45 -13.97
CA VAL A 109 -17.88 22.96 -12.74
C VAL A 109 -16.86 23.77 -11.93
N ASN A 110 -15.62 23.27 -11.82
CA ASN A 110 -14.53 23.96 -11.13
C ASN A 110 -13.39 24.29 -12.11
N GLN A 111 -13.44 25.51 -12.66
CA GLN A 111 -12.46 25.99 -13.64
C GLN A 111 -11.03 25.99 -13.09
N ALA A 112 -10.82 26.39 -11.83
CA ALA A 112 -9.48 26.49 -11.25
C ALA A 112 -8.78 25.12 -11.11
N VAL A 113 -9.52 24.08 -10.68
CA VAL A 113 -9.00 22.70 -10.63
C VAL A 113 -8.79 22.15 -12.04
N HIS A 114 -9.72 22.41 -12.97
CA HIS A 114 -9.60 21.96 -14.34
C HIS A 114 -8.37 22.57 -15.05
N ASP A 115 -8.15 23.88 -14.88
CA ASP A 115 -7.01 24.59 -15.45
C ASP A 115 -5.70 24.09 -14.85
N ALA A 116 -5.63 23.89 -13.53
CA ALA A 116 -4.47 23.29 -12.87
C ALA A 116 -4.17 21.86 -13.38
N ASN A 117 -5.21 21.05 -13.57
CA ASN A 117 -5.11 19.69 -14.11
C ASN A 117 -4.54 19.67 -15.53
N ILE A 118 -4.99 20.55 -16.43
CA ILE A 118 -4.45 20.63 -17.80
C ILE A 118 -3.07 21.30 -17.84
N ALA A 119 -2.85 22.35 -17.05
CA ALA A 119 -1.56 23.05 -16.97
C ALA A 119 -0.43 22.13 -16.47
N TYR A 120 -0.72 21.20 -15.55
CA TYR A 120 0.23 20.17 -15.16
C TYR A 120 0.70 19.34 -16.36
N VAL A 121 -0.22 18.85 -17.21
CA VAL A 121 0.12 18.05 -18.39
C VAL A 121 0.93 18.87 -19.41
N VAL A 122 0.56 20.14 -19.63
CA VAL A 122 1.32 21.04 -20.52
C VAL A 122 2.75 21.23 -20.02
N ASN A 123 2.93 21.49 -18.73
CA ASN A 123 4.25 21.67 -18.13
C ASN A 123 5.08 20.38 -18.16
N ALA A 124 4.49 19.25 -17.73
CA ALA A 124 5.16 17.96 -17.71
C ALA A 124 5.59 17.51 -19.10
N THR A 125 4.71 17.60 -20.11
CA THR A 125 5.03 17.19 -21.49
C THR A 125 6.07 18.08 -22.18
N ARG A 126 6.16 19.36 -21.80
CA ARG A 126 7.17 20.32 -22.31
C ARG A 126 8.52 20.22 -21.61
N ALA A 127 8.55 19.84 -20.33
CA ALA A 127 9.78 19.65 -19.55
C ALA A 127 10.35 18.23 -19.66
N ARG A 128 9.59 17.28 -20.22
CA ARG A 128 9.92 15.86 -20.35
C ARG A 128 11.30 15.62 -20.99
N THR A 129 12.14 14.83 -20.30
CA THR A 129 13.45 14.41 -20.82
C THR A 129 13.34 13.32 -21.90
N ALA A 130 14.44 13.03 -22.60
CA ALA A 130 14.48 11.93 -23.57
C ALA A 130 14.21 10.57 -22.89
N ASP A 131 14.80 10.33 -21.71
CA ASP A 131 14.62 9.08 -20.96
C ASP A 131 13.18 8.93 -20.47
N GLN A 132 12.54 10.01 -20.00
CA GLN A 132 11.12 10.02 -19.66
C GLN A 132 10.23 9.76 -20.89
N ALA A 133 10.60 10.22 -22.08
CA ALA A 133 9.86 9.89 -23.30
C ALA A 133 9.99 8.40 -23.69
N VAL A 134 11.15 7.78 -23.41
CA VAL A 134 11.37 6.34 -23.59
C VAL A 134 10.56 5.52 -22.58
N ALA A 135 10.64 5.86 -21.29
CA ALA A 135 9.86 5.22 -20.22
C ALA A 135 8.36 5.31 -20.51
N ALA A 136 7.87 6.54 -20.81
CA ALA A 136 6.50 6.77 -21.18
C ALA A 136 6.06 5.96 -22.41
N TYR A 137 6.89 5.82 -23.45
CA TYR A 137 6.56 4.94 -24.58
C TYR A 137 6.43 3.47 -24.14
N LEU A 138 7.44 2.95 -23.42
CA LEU A 138 7.46 1.55 -23.00
C LEU A 138 6.25 1.21 -22.15
N ASP A 139 5.94 2.04 -21.15
CA ASP A 139 4.81 1.82 -20.25
C ASP A 139 3.42 2.10 -20.87
N ASP A 140 3.34 2.83 -21.99
CA ASP A 140 2.08 2.90 -22.76
C ASP A 140 1.87 1.63 -23.59
N ARG A 141 2.92 1.15 -24.27
CA ARG A 141 2.80 0.10 -25.29
C ARG A 141 2.91 -1.33 -24.74
N ARG A 142 3.73 -1.57 -23.72
CA ARG A 142 3.87 -2.86 -23.02
C ARG A 142 2.62 -3.20 -22.21
N GLY A 143 2.37 -4.48 -21.92
CA GLY A 143 1.41 -4.89 -20.87
C GLY A 143 1.78 -4.32 -19.50
N LYS A 144 0.81 -3.87 -18.68
CA LYS A 144 1.15 -3.06 -17.49
C LYS A 144 1.89 -3.87 -16.42
N ASN A 145 1.57 -5.16 -16.24
CA ASN A 145 2.29 -6.04 -15.31
C ASN A 145 3.78 -6.19 -15.71
N ALA A 146 4.02 -6.42 -17.00
CA ALA A 146 5.38 -6.53 -17.56
C ALA A 146 6.13 -5.19 -17.56
N SER A 147 5.44 -4.06 -17.40
CA SER A 147 6.06 -2.77 -17.15
C SER A 147 6.50 -2.59 -15.70
N ILE A 148 5.67 -2.95 -14.72
CA ILE A 148 5.95 -2.68 -13.29
C ILE A 148 6.85 -3.71 -12.59
N VAL A 149 7.19 -4.82 -13.26
CA VAL A 149 7.95 -5.94 -12.67
C VAL A 149 9.37 -5.55 -12.19
N ASP A 150 9.91 -4.43 -12.67
CA ASP A 150 11.19 -3.85 -12.21
C ASP A 150 11.10 -3.21 -10.82
N GLY A 151 9.90 -2.93 -10.29
CA GLY A 151 9.69 -2.53 -8.89
C GLY A 151 10.17 -3.58 -7.89
N LEU A 152 10.23 -4.86 -8.30
CA LEU A 152 10.79 -5.96 -7.50
C LEU A 152 12.33 -5.92 -7.37
N GLY A 153 13.02 -5.03 -8.10
CA GLY A 153 14.46 -4.80 -7.99
C GLY A 153 15.28 -6.10 -8.14
N PRO A 154 16.08 -6.50 -7.14
CA PRO A 154 16.82 -7.77 -7.15
C PRO A 154 15.98 -9.02 -7.46
N LEU A 155 14.68 -9.01 -7.14
CA LEU A 155 13.79 -10.15 -7.31
C LEU A 155 13.13 -10.22 -8.70
N THR A 156 13.31 -9.20 -9.54
CA THR A 156 12.66 -9.07 -10.86
C THR A 156 12.91 -10.26 -11.79
N ASP A 157 14.14 -10.76 -11.89
CA ASP A 157 14.44 -11.86 -12.82
C ASP A 157 13.99 -13.22 -12.28
N ALA A 158 14.03 -13.42 -10.96
CA ALA A 158 13.43 -14.57 -10.30
C ALA A 158 11.91 -14.60 -10.54
N TRP A 159 11.24 -13.44 -10.41
CA TRP A 159 9.81 -13.30 -10.71
C TRP A 159 9.48 -13.63 -12.16
N LYS A 160 10.18 -13.01 -13.14
CA LYS A 160 9.95 -13.29 -14.58
C LYS A 160 10.11 -14.77 -14.91
N ALA A 161 11.12 -15.42 -14.35
CA ALA A 161 11.36 -16.85 -14.57
C ALA A 161 10.22 -17.73 -14.05
N GLY A 162 9.67 -17.43 -12.87
CA GLY A 162 8.60 -18.24 -12.25
C GLY A 162 7.22 -17.94 -12.82
N SER A 163 6.91 -16.66 -13.07
CA SER A 163 5.69 -16.22 -13.74
C SER A 163 5.61 -16.65 -15.21
N LYS A 164 6.76 -16.91 -15.85
CA LYS A 164 6.89 -17.11 -17.31
C LYS A 164 6.35 -15.90 -18.09
N GLN A 165 6.57 -14.71 -17.53
CA GLN A 165 6.18 -13.43 -18.10
C GLN A 165 7.02 -13.09 -19.34
N THR A 166 6.36 -12.57 -20.37
CA THR A 166 6.99 -12.17 -21.64
C THR A 166 6.42 -10.84 -22.13
N THR A 167 7.23 -10.10 -22.89
CA THR A 167 6.82 -8.92 -23.66
C THR A 167 7.58 -8.90 -24.98
N THR A 168 6.93 -8.44 -26.05
CA THR A 168 7.59 -8.14 -27.33
C THR A 168 8.10 -6.71 -27.42
N ILE A 169 7.81 -5.84 -26.45
CA ILE A 169 8.19 -4.42 -26.45
C ILE A 169 9.27 -4.18 -25.40
N THR A 170 10.51 -4.49 -25.80
CA THR A 170 11.72 -4.32 -24.99
C THR A 170 12.40 -2.96 -25.20
N ALA A 171 12.15 -2.30 -26.34
CA ALA A 171 12.71 -1.00 -26.70
C ALA A 171 11.70 -0.16 -27.54
N VAL A 172 12.02 1.12 -27.76
CA VAL A 172 11.30 1.96 -28.73
C VAL A 172 11.73 1.55 -30.14
N ALA A 173 10.77 1.22 -31.01
CA ALA A 173 11.07 0.90 -32.41
C ALA A 173 11.47 2.18 -33.18
N ALA A 174 12.40 2.08 -34.13
CA ALA A 174 12.96 3.23 -34.83
C ALA A 174 11.92 3.98 -35.70
N ASP A 175 10.87 3.28 -36.11
CA ASP A 175 9.72 3.73 -36.92
C ASP A 175 8.44 3.96 -36.09
N ALA A 176 8.51 3.89 -34.76
CA ALA A 176 7.38 4.06 -33.84
C ALA A 176 6.71 5.45 -33.93
N THR A 177 7.34 6.45 -34.53
CA THR A 177 6.71 7.75 -34.87
C THR A 177 5.65 7.63 -35.97
N THR A 178 5.60 6.50 -36.69
CA THR A 178 4.67 6.23 -37.80
C THR A 178 3.87 4.94 -37.63
N ILE A 179 4.39 3.97 -36.86
CA ILE A 179 3.74 2.67 -36.64
C ILE A 179 3.37 2.50 -35.17
N LYS A 180 2.10 2.14 -34.92
CA LYS A 180 1.62 1.70 -33.60
C LYS A 180 2.01 0.24 -33.36
N TYR A 181 2.83 -0.02 -32.34
CA TYR A 181 3.12 -1.36 -31.85
C TYR A 181 2.17 -1.75 -30.72
N ASP A 182 1.62 -2.97 -30.78
CA ASP A 182 0.84 -3.60 -29.71
C ASP A 182 1.63 -4.79 -29.17
N ASP A 183 1.84 -4.85 -27.85
CA ASP A 183 2.54 -5.96 -27.21
C ASP A 183 1.83 -7.30 -27.47
N LYS A 184 2.60 -8.34 -27.78
CA LYS A 184 2.14 -9.71 -28.00
C LYS A 184 2.63 -10.69 -26.93
N GLY A 185 3.26 -10.19 -25.87
CA GLY A 185 3.56 -10.95 -24.67
C GLY A 185 2.33 -11.27 -23.83
N ASN A 186 2.50 -12.15 -22.84
CA ASN A 186 1.42 -12.62 -21.96
C ASN A 186 1.13 -11.72 -20.74
N ASN A 187 1.64 -10.48 -20.73
CA ASN A 187 1.49 -9.45 -19.70
C ASN A 187 1.84 -9.90 -18.26
N ARG A 188 0.97 -10.68 -17.62
CA ARG A 188 1.15 -11.19 -16.24
C ARG A 188 1.99 -12.47 -16.17
N GLY A 189 1.89 -13.34 -17.17
CA GLY A 189 2.54 -14.66 -17.16
C GLY A 189 1.56 -15.81 -17.41
N ALA A 190 1.95 -17.02 -17.03
CA ALA A 190 1.15 -18.25 -17.18
C ALA A 190 0.56 -18.72 -15.83
N GLY A 191 -0.74 -19.06 -15.82
CA GLY A 191 -1.50 -19.51 -14.65
C GLY A 191 -1.28 -20.98 -14.25
N SER A 192 -1.90 -21.44 -13.16
CA SER A 192 -1.68 -22.81 -12.65
C SER A 192 -2.30 -23.90 -13.52
N LYS A 193 -3.24 -23.54 -14.39
CA LYS A 193 -3.98 -24.42 -15.30
C LYS A 193 -3.58 -24.14 -16.75
N PRO A 194 -3.67 -25.14 -17.65
CA PRO A 194 -3.45 -24.90 -19.07
C PRO A 194 -4.57 -24.00 -19.62
N ASP A 195 -4.20 -23.09 -20.52
CA ASP A 195 -5.12 -22.20 -21.24
C ASP A 195 -5.17 -22.63 -22.71
N ALA A 196 -6.33 -23.10 -23.15
CA ALA A 196 -6.54 -23.57 -24.51
C ALA A 196 -6.74 -22.41 -25.52
N GLU A 197 -7.18 -21.23 -25.06
CA GLU A 197 -7.37 -20.04 -25.89
C GLU A 197 -6.03 -19.37 -26.16
N ASN A 198 -5.23 -19.14 -25.11
CA ASN A 198 -3.90 -18.54 -25.19
C ASN A 198 -2.78 -19.56 -25.50
N LYS A 199 -3.11 -20.86 -25.56
CA LYS A 199 -2.21 -21.99 -25.86
C LYS A 199 -0.99 -22.07 -24.92
N THR A 200 -1.22 -21.87 -23.63
CA THR A 200 -0.16 -21.98 -22.60
C THR A 200 -0.35 -23.23 -21.75
N ASP A 201 0.73 -23.96 -21.50
CA ASP A 201 0.75 -25.07 -20.53
C ASP A 201 0.56 -24.57 -19.09
N ALA A 202 0.19 -25.49 -18.20
CA ALA A 202 0.12 -25.23 -16.76
C ALA A 202 1.48 -24.76 -16.21
N ASN A 203 1.45 -23.75 -15.34
CA ASN A 203 2.65 -23.25 -14.68
C ASN A 203 2.79 -23.79 -13.23
N PRO A 204 3.61 -24.83 -12.98
CA PRO A 204 3.81 -25.34 -11.62
C PRO A 204 4.67 -24.41 -10.74
N ASP A 205 5.42 -23.48 -11.34
CA ASP A 205 6.43 -22.67 -10.65
C ASP A 205 5.79 -21.51 -9.85
N MET A 206 5.07 -20.62 -10.53
CA MET A 206 4.31 -19.52 -9.91
C MET A 206 2.89 -19.37 -10.49
N GLY A 207 2.27 -20.45 -10.99
CA GLY A 207 0.94 -20.37 -11.60
C GLY A 207 -0.16 -19.85 -10.67
N LEU A 208 -0.12 -20.16 -9.37
CA LEU A 208 -1.08 -19.64 -8.39
C LEU A 208 -0.87 -18.15 -8.12
N ALA A 209 0.38 -17.66 -8.19
CA ALA A 209 0.66 -16.22 -8.13
C ALA A 209 0.00 -15.46 -9.29
N ILE A 210 0.02 -16.03 -10.50
CA ILE A 210 -0.62 -15.42 -11.68
C ILE A 210 -2.14 -15.53 -11.60
N ASP A 211 -2.67 -16.67 -11.16
CA ASP A 211 -4.11 -16.83 -10.91
C ASP A 211 -4.60 -15.84 -9.84
N PHE A 212 -3.81 -15.58 -8.79
CA PHE A 212 -4.10 -14.59 -7.77
C PHE A 212 -4.09 -13.15 -8.31
N ILE A 213 -3.11 -12.74 -9.12
CA ILE A 213 -3.10 -11.40 -9.74
C ILE A 213 -4.32 -11.22 -10.67
N ASN A 214 -4.70 -12.27 -11.38
CA ASN A 214 -5.92 -12.30 -12.19
C ASN A 214 -7.18 -12.16 -11.31
N ALA A 215 -7.28 -12.91 -10.21
CA ALA A 215 -8.41 -12.87 -9.29
C ALA A 215 -8.52 -11.52 -8.55
N ALA A 216 -7.40 -10.95 -8.08
CA ALA A 216 -7.32 -9.62 -7.48
C ALA A 216 -7.75 -8.50 -8.44
N SER A 217 -7.62 -8.75 -9.75
CA SER A 217 -8.08 -7.87 -10.82
C SER A 217 -9.50 -8.17 -11.34
N GLY A 218 -10.15 -9.21 -10.84
CA GLY A 218 -11.48 -9.65 -11.27
C GLY A 218 -12.52 -8.53 -11.14
N ASP A 219 -13.53 -8.53 -12.01
CA ASP A 219 -14.60 -7.53 -12.05
C ASP A 219 -14.16 -6.05 -12.19
N GLY A 220 -12.86 -5.77 -12.40
CA GLY A 220 -12.29 -4.43 -12.53
C GLY A 220 -12.22 -3.92 -13.97
N SER A 221 -12.96 -2.85 -14.26
CA SER A 221 -13.02 -2.20 -15.57
C SER A 221 -13.17 -0.69 -15.42
N THR A 222 -12.40 0.06 -16.20
CA THR A 222 -12.55 1.54 -16.27
C THR A 222 -13.58 1.98 -17.29
N GLU A 223 -14.06 1.07 -18.15
CA GLU A 223 -14.92 1.42 -19.27
C GLU A 223 -16.25 2.05 -18.82
N PRO A 224 -17.04 1.47 -17.90
CA PRO A 224 -18.29 2.10 -17.48
C PRO A 224 -18.11 3.49 -16.86
N ALA A 225 -17.05 3.70 -16.07
CA ALA A 225 -16.71 5.04 -15.57
C ALA A 225 -16.38 6.02 -16.72
N LYS A 226 -15.56 5.62 -17.70
CA LYS A 226 -15.30 6.42 -18.92
C LYS A 226 -16.59 6.76 -19.68
N ARG A 227 -17.52 5.80 -19.79
CA ARG A 227 -18.80 6.00 -20.49
C ARG A 227 -19.83 6.81 -19.69
N TYR A 228 -19.66 6.89 -18.36
CA TYR A 228 -20.40 7.80 -17.50
C TYR A 228 -19.86 9.22 -17.60
N PHE A 229 -18.60 9.43 -17.19
CA PHE A 229 -18.00 10.76 -17.04
C PHE A 229 -17.72 11.45 -18.38
N LYS A 230 -17.49 10.71 -19.46
CA LYS A 230 -17.40 11.27 -20.83
C LYS A 230 -16.43 12.46 -20.93
N TYR A 231 -15.27 12.34 -20.29
CA TYR A 231 -14.24 13.38 -20.26
C TYR A 231 -13.14 13.06 -21.28
N GLY A 232 -12.75 14.06 -22.09
CA GLY A 232 -11.72 13.89 -23.12
C GLY A 232 -10.28 13.82 -22.57
N ARG A 233 -9.37 13.20 -23.32
CA ARG A 233 -7.91 13.21 -23.02
C ARG A 233 -7.32 14.63 -23.09
N PRO A 234 -6.24 14.95 -22.33
CA PRO A 234 -5.69 16.30 -22.25
C PRO A 234 -5.23 16.89 -23.60
N TYR A 235 -4.69 16.09 -24.53
CA TYR A 235 -4.34 16.58 -25.88
C TYR A 235 -5.53 17.00 -26.75
N ARG A 236 -6.78 16.73 -26.32
CA ARG A 236 -7.99 17.29 -26.95
C ARG A 236 -8.46 18.57 -26.25
N TRP A 237 -8.07 18.79 -25.00
CA TRP A 237 -8.36 20.01 -24.23
C TRP A 237 -7.42 21.17 -24.57
N SER A 238 -6.15 20.88 -24.86
CA SER A 238 -5.18 21.90 -25.27
C SER A 238 -4.20 21.39 -26.32
N GLN A 239 -3.94 22.24 -27.32
CA GLN A 239 -2.89 22.04 -28.33
C GLN A 239 -1.47 22.21 -27.74
N ASP A 240 -1.34 22.75 -26.53
CA ASP A 240 -0.06 22.93 -25.86
C ASP A 240 0.52 21.63 -25.26
N VAL A 241 -0.31 20.58 -25.15
CA VAL A 241 0.05 19.25 -24.64
C VAL A 241 0.86 18.50 -25.71
N SER A 242 2.14 18.24 -25.43
CA SER A 242 3.01 17.50 -26.35
C SER A 242 2.94 16.00 -26.08
N VAL A 243 2.13 15.27 -26.85
CA VAL A 243 2.18 13.81 -26.86
C VAL A 243 3.59 13.34 -27.28
N VAL A 244 4.09 12.26 -26.68
CA VAL A 244 5.38 11.66 -27.09
C VAL A 244 5.32 11.32 -28.59
N PRO A 245 6.28 11.73 -29.43
CA PRO A 245 6.19 11.54 -30.89
C PRO A 245 6.01 10.07 -31.32
N THR A 246 6.58 9.12 -30.59
CA THR A 246 6.41 7.67 -30.83
C THR A 246 5.08 7.09 -30.31
N LEU A 247 4.23 7.92 -29.69
CA LEU A 247 2.86 7.61 -29.29
C LEU A 247 1.81 8.38 -30.09
N GLU A 248 2.19 9.25 -31.04
CA GLU A 248 1.24 9.88 -31.96
C GLU A 248 0.40 8.84 -32.74
N PRO A 249 0.97 7.75 -33.29
CA PRO A 249 0.17 6.66 -33.90
C PRO A 249 -0.75 5.90 -32.94
N ALA A 250 -0.59 6.06 -31.62
CA ALA A 250 -1.42 5.42 -30.61
C ALA A 250 -2.68 6.24 -30.25
N LYS A 251 -2.79 7.49 -30.70
CA LYS A 251 -3.98 8.34 -30.48
C LYS A 251 -5.18 7.75 -31.23
N SER A 252 -6.32 7.62 -30.55
CA SER A 252 -7.53 7.11 -31.20
C SER A 252 -8.07 8.11 -32.23
N GLY A 253 -8.27 7.62 -33.46
CA GLY A 253 -9.02 8.33 -34.50
C GLY A 253 -10.53 8.45 -34.23
N LYS A 254 -11.03 7.87 -33.13
CA LYS A 254 -12.43 7.94 -32.68
C LYS A 254 -12.50 8.55 -31.28
N PRO A 255 -12.75 9.87 -31.13
CA PRO A 255 -12.76 10.54 -29.83
C PRO A 255 -13.81 9.98 -28.85
N VAL A 256 -15.02 9.66 -29.33
CA VAL A 256 -16.09 9.00 -28.55
C VAL A 256 -15.69 7.66 -27.94
N GLU A 257 -14.71 6.94 -28.50
CA GLU A 257 -14.20 5.68 -27.94
C GLU A 257 -13.09 5.92 -26.89
N ASP A 258 -12.55 7.13 -26.78
CA ASP A 258 -11.22 7.44 -26.22
C ASP A 258 -11.24 8.47 -25.06
N GLY A 259 -11.99 8.16 -24.01
CA GLY A 259 -12.09 9.00 -22.81
C GLY A 259 -10.82 9.02 -21.95
N GLY A 260 -10.53 10.16 -21.32
CA GLY A 260 -9.47 10.35 -20.33
C GLY A 260 -9.82 9.69 -19.00
N PHE A 261 -10.81 10.23 -18.29
CA PHE A 261 -11.11 9.87 -16.90
C PHE A 261 -11.96 8.60 -16.76
N PRO A 262 -11.63 7.65 -15.84
CA PRO A 262 -10.32 7.46 -15.18
C PRO A 262 -9.33 6.72 -16.10
N SER A 263 -8.03 6.76 -15.78
CA SER A 263 -7.00 6.10 -16.58
C SER A 263 -7.02 4.57 -16.42
N GLY A 264 -7.25 3.86 -17.54
CA GLY A 264 -7.24 2.40 -17.59
C GLY A 264 -5.86 1.80 -17.33
N HIS A 265 -4.81 2.37 -17.93
CA HIS A 265 -3.42 1.97 -17.72
C HIS A 265 -2.99 2.11 -16.25
N THR A 266 -3.34 3.22 -15.61
CA THR A 266 -3.06 3.41 -14.18
C THR A 266 -3.83 2.40 -13.33
N ALA A 267 -5.12 2.19 -13.61
CA ALA A 267 -5.93 1.24 -12.85
C ALA A 267 -5.41 -0.20 -12.94
N GLU A 268 -4.93 -0.65 -14.11
CA GLU A 268 -4.29 -1.96 -14.25
C GLU A 268 -2.97 -2.03 -13.49
N ALA A 269 -2.08 -1.04 -13.64
CA ALA A 269 -0.81 -1.00 -12.92
C ALA A 269 -0.98 -1.03 -11.40
N TRP A 270 -1.97 -0.32 -10.85
CA TRP A 270 -2.26 -0.34 -9.42
C TRP A 270 -2.86 -1.67 -8.94
N ARG A 271 -3.76 -2.30 -9.71
CA ARG A 271 -4.26 -3.65 -9.35
C ARG A 271 -3.14 -4.68 -9.30
N ASP A 272 -2.30 -4.66 -10.32
CA ASP A 272 -1.23 -5.61 -10.50
C ASP A 272 -0.11 -5.39 -9.48
N ALA A 273 0.27 -4.13 -9.22
CA ALA A 273 1.26 -3.79 -8.20
C ALA A 273 0.82 -4.16 -6.79
N LEU A 274 -0.45 -3.91 -6.43
CA LEU A 274 -0.98 -4.27 -5.11
C LEU A 274 -1.06 -5.80 -4.93
N ALA A 275 -1.43 -6.54 -5.97
CA ALA A 275 -1.40 -8.01 -5.93
C ALA A 275 0.04 -8.55 -5.84
N MET A 276 0.99 -7.96 -6.57
CA MET A 276 2.42 -8.33 -6.47
C MET A 276 3.01 -7.96 -5.10
N ALA A 277 2.67 -6.80 -4.55
CA ALA A 277 3.07 -6.36 -3.21
C ALA A 277 2.48 -7.24 -2.10
N TYR A 278 1.27 -7.78 -2.29
CA TYR A 278 0.71 -8.78 -1.39
C TYR A 278 1.52 -10.08 -1.40
N LEU A 279 1.97 -10.54 -2.57
CA LEU A 279 2.75 -11.77 -2.73
C LEU A 279 4.24 -11.61 -2.36
N VAL A 280 4.77 -10.40 -2.50
CA VAL A 280 6.17 -10.02 -2.23
C VAL A 280 6.19 -8.79 -1.33
N PRO A 281 5.77 -8.92 -0.05
CA PRO A 281 5.70 -7.78 0.87
C PRO A 281 7.09 -7.16 1.17
N GLN A 282 8.17 -7.90 0.88
CA GLN A 282 9.55 -7.41 0.90
C GLN A 282 9.82 -6.28 -0.12
N ARG A 283 8.94 -6.07 -1.10
CA ARG A 283 9.04 -4.98 -2.09
C ARG A 283 7.76 -4.15 -2.18
N PHE A 284 7.00 -4.11 -1.08
CA PHE A 284 5.67 -3.49 -1.06
C PHE A 284 5.74 -2.02 -1.51
N GLN A 285 6.65 -1.25 -0.92
CA GLN A 285 6.80 0.20 -1.13
C GLN A 285 7.30 0.54 -2.53
N GLU A 286 8.19 -0.26 -3.08
CA GLU A 286 8.77 -0.10 -4.41
C GLU A 286 7.74 -0.46 -5.48
N MET A 287 6.87 -1.45 -5.24
CA MET A 287 5.72 -1.73 -6.11
C MET A 287 4.68 -0.60 -6.10
N ILE A 288 4.38 0.01 -4.94
CA ILE A 288 3.52 1.22 -4.87
C ILE A 288 4.17 2.38 -5.65
N THR A 289 5.47 2.58 -5.48
CA THR A 289 6.24 3.64 -6.16
C THR A 289 6.21 3.43 -7.68
N ARG A 290 6.43 2.20 -8.14
CA ARG A 290 6.40 1.85 -9.56
C ARG A 290 5.00 2.00 -10.19
N ALA A 291 3.93 1.68 -9.45
CA ALA A 291 2.56 1.94 -9.90
C ALA A 291 2.22 3.44 -9.97
N SER A 292 2.76 4.24 -9.04
CA SER A 292 2.66 5.70 -9.07
C SER A 292 3.40 6.28 -10.28
N GLU A 293 4.61 5.79 -10.56
CA GLU A 293 5.40 6.19 -11.71
C GLU A 293 4.76 5.82 -13.04
N LEU A 294 4.21 4.61 -13.21
CA LEU A 294 3.47 4.27 -14.42
C LEU A 294 2.28 5.22 -14.61
N GLY A 295 1.63 5.66 -13.53
CA GLY A 295 0.64 6.74 -13.58
C GLY A 295 1.20 8.05 -14.16
N GLU A 296 2.31 8.55 -13.61
CA GLU A 296 3.02 9.74 -14.10
C GLU A 296 3.46 9.60 -15.57
N ASP A 297 3.94 8.43 -16.00
CA ASP A 297 4.30 8.16 -17.38
C ASP A 297 3.12 8.30 -18.35
N ARG A 298 1.87 8.16 -17.89
CA ARG A 298 0.68 8.47 -18.72
C ARG A 298 0.46 9.99 -18.90
N ILE A 299 0.92 10.79 -17.94
CA ILE A 299 0.91 12.26 -18.01
C ILE A 299 2.09 12.75 -18.86
N LEU A 300 3.29 12.21 -18.64
CA LEU A 300 4.47 12.46 -19.47
C LEU A 300 4.25 12.02 -20.92
N ALA A 301 3.47 10.96 -21.18
CA ALA A 301 3.05 10.59 -22.53
C ALA A 301 2.13 11.63 -23.22
N GLY A 302 1.54 12.56 -22.46
CA GLY A 302 0.46 13.45 -22.90
C GLY A 302 -0.90 12.76 -23.05
N MET A 303 -1.04 11.51 -22.59
CA MET A 303 -2.21 10.66 -22.82
C MET A 303 -3.29 10.78 -21.74
N HIS A 304 -2.92 11.19 -20.53
CA HIS A 304 -3.81 11.34 -19.37
C HIS A 304 -3.44 12.57 -18.53
N SER A 305 -4.39 13.03 -17.72
CA SER A 305 -4.21 14.12 -16.76
C SER A 305 -4.04 13.61 -15.31
N PRO A 306 -3.53 14.44 -14.37
CA PRO A 306 -3.52 14.12 -12.94
C PRO A 306 -4.83 13.50 -12.41
N LEU A 307 -5.97 14.10 -12.73
CA LEU A 307 -7.28 13.57 -12.30
C LEU A 307 -7.57 12.19 -12.90
N ASP A 308 -7.25 11.94 -14.17
CA ASP A 308 -7.39 10.61 -14.78
C ASP A 308 -6.58 9.55 -14.01
N VAL A 309 -5.34 9.89 -13.63
CA VAL A 309 -4.41 9.01 -12.95
C VAL A 309 -4.83 8.79 -11.49
N MET A 310 -5.24 9.84 -10.78
CA MET A 310 -5.80 9.75 -9.42
C MET A 310 -7.04 8.84 -9.38
N GLY A 311 -7.97 9.00 -10.32
CA GLY A 311 -9.15 8.13 -10.43
C GLY A 311 -8.80 6.70 -10.86
N GLY A 312 -7.79 6.53 -11.71
CA GLY A 312 -7.25 5.22 -12.08
C GLY A 312 -6.70 4.47 -10.88
N ARG A 313 -5.87 5.12 -10.05
CA ARG A 313 -5.39 4.60 -8.76
C ARG A 313 -6.53 4.18 -7.85
N MET A 314 -7.48 5.08 -7.57
CA MET A 314 -8.58 4.81 -6.63
C MET A 314 -9.40 3.58 -7.03
N LEU A 315 -9.79 3.51 -8.30
CA LEU A 315 -10.52 2.38 -8.86
C LEU A 315 -9.68 1.09 -8.88
N GLY A 316 -8.37 1.19 -9.12
CA GLY A 316 -7.45 0.06 -9.02
C GLY A 316 -7.39 -0.50 -7.60
N THR A 317 -7.13 0.35 -6.61
CA THR A 317 -7.09 -0.03 -5.18
C THR A 317 -8.41 -0.62 -4.71
N ALA A 318 -9.55 -0.01 -5.04
CA ALA A 318 -10.86 -0.51 -4.66
C ALA A 318 -11.15 -1.89 -5.27
N THR A 319 -10.75 -2.12 -6.52
CA THR A 319 -10.84 -3.45 -7.17
C THR A 319 -10.09 -4.52 -6.36
N VAL A 320 -8.86 -4.24 -5.93
CA VAL A 320 -8.07 -5.21 -5.17
C VAL A 320 -8.69 -5.45 -3.80
N VAL A 321 -9.09 -4.40 -3.08
CA VAL A 321 -9.76 -4.54 -1.78
C VAL A 321 -11.02 -5.41 -1.88
N TYR A 322 -11.88 -5.19 -2.87
CA TYR A 322 -13.05 -6.02 -3.10
C TYR A 322 -12.68 -7.50 -3.32
N ASN A 323 -11.72 -7.79 -4.19
CA ASN A 323 -11.36 -9.16 -4.53
C ASN A 323 -10.55 -9.89 -3.43
N LEU A 324 -9.72 -9.20 -2.65
CA LEU A 324 -8.99 -9.82 -1.52
C LEU A 324 -9.92 -10.28 -0.39
N ASN A 325 -11.13 -9.70 -0.31
CA ASN A 325 -12.16 -10.01 0.69
C ASN A 325 -13.23 -11.00 0.20
N LYS A 326 -13.17 -11.45 -1.07
CA LYS A 326 -14.06 -12.53 -1.56
C LYS A 326 -13.71 -13.86 -0.89
N ALA A 327 -14.71 -14.53 -0.33
CA ALA A 327 -14.55 -15.86 0.27
C ALA A 327 -13.93 -16.89 -0.71
N ASP A 328 -14.36 -16.86 -1.98
CA ASP A 328 -13.85 -17.74 -3.05
C ASP A 328 -12.34 -17.59 -3.31
N ASN A 329 -11.76 -16.43 -2.98
CA ASN A 329 -10.34 -16.15 -3.16
C ASN A 329 -9.49 -16.48 -1.91
N ALA A 330 -10.10 -16.88 -0.78
CA ALA A 330 -9.41 -17.02 0.50
C ALA A 330 -8.27 -18.06 0.47
N ALA A 331 -8.51 -19.24 -0.12
CA ALA A 331 -7.48 -20.28 -0.28
C ALA A 331 -6.42 -19.88 -1.33
N LEU A 332 -6.85 -19.33 -2.47
CA LEU A 332 -5.94 -18.85 -3.50
C LEU A 332 -4.95 -17.81 -2.95
N LYS A 333 -5.42 -16.93 -2.07
CA LYS A 333 -4.60 -15.89 -1.41
C LYS A 333 -3.47 -16.47 -0.55
N SER A 334 -3.75 -17.50 0.27
CA SER A 334 -2.71 -18.17 1.07
C SER A 334 -1.75 -18.98 0.22
N ASP A 335 -2.29 -19.73 -0.75
CA ASP A 335 -1.54 -20.71 -1.52
C ASP A 335 -0.62 -20.01 -2.55
N ALA A 336 -1.09 -18.93 -3.16
CA ALA A 336 -0.29 -18.07 -4.04
C ALA A 336 0.85 -17.37 -3.27
N TYR A 337 0.60 -16.87 -2.07
CA TYR A 337 1.62 -16.27 -1.20
C TYR A 337 2.70 -17.31 -0.85
N ALA A 338 2.29 -18.51 -0.42
CA ALA A 338 3.21 -19.59 -0.10
C ALA A 338 4.05 -20.03 -1.31
N GLN A 339 3.44 -20.17 -2.50
CA GLN A 339 4.15 -20.50 -3.74
C GLN A 339 5.16 -19.41 -4.12
N ALA A 340 4.75 -18.14 -4.11
CA ALA A 340 5.61 -17.01 -4.47
C ALA A 340 6.82 -16.88 -3.53
N GLN A 341 6.59 -16.95 -2.21
CA GLN A 341 7.66 -16.89 -1.22
C GLN A 341 8.63 -18.08 -1.33
N ALA A 342 8.12 -19.31 -1.48
CA ALA A 342 8.96 -20.50 -1.65
C ALA A 342 9.83 -20.42 -2.92
N TRP A 343 9.25 -19.96 -4.04
CA TRP A 343 9.99 -19.76 -5.28
C TRP A 343 11.07 -18.69 -5.14
N LEU A 344 10.75 -17.53 -4.56
CA LEU A 344 11.68 -16.41 -4.43
C LEU A 344 12.82 -16.71 -3.46
N VAL A 345 12.56 -17.39 -2.34
CA VAL A 345 13.61 -17.92 -1.43
C VAL A 345 14.56 -18.84 -2.19
N ALA A 346 14.02 -19.84 -2.91
CA ALA A 346 14.82 -20.81 -3.65
C ALA A 346 15.63 -20.19 -4.81
N LYS A 347 15.05 -19.23 -5.56
CA LYS A 347 15.73 -18.57 -6.69
C LYS A 347 16.71 -17.48 -6.28
N SER A 348 16.53 -16.86 -5.13
CA SER A 348 17.50 -15.90 -4.57
C SER A 348 18.66 -16.58 -3.85
N GLY A 349 18.59 -17.91 -3.65
CA GLY A 349 19.63 -18.68 -2.96
C GLY A 349 19.72 -18.39 -1.46
N VAL A 350 18.62 -17.92 -0.85
CA VAL A 350 18.55 -17.55 0.57
C VAL A 350 17.90 -18.66 1.41
N ALA A 351 18.11 -18.62 2.72
CA ALA A 351 17.65 -19.67 3.63
C ALA A 351 16.14 -19.62 3.93
N ASP A 352 15.58 -18.41 4.08
CA ASP A 352 14.20 -18.20 4.52
C ASP A 352 13.67 -16.81 4.09
N ALA A 353 12.41 -16.51 4.47
CA ALA A 353 11.74 -15.25 4.14
C ALA A 353 12.31 -14.00 4.85
N GLY A 354 13.08 -14.15 5.93
CA GLY A 354 13.81 -13.05 6.57
C GLY A 354 15.12 -12.74 5.84
N ALA A 355 15.82 -13.77 5.36
CA ALA A 355 16.96 -13.58 4.44
C ALA A 355 16.51 -13.05 3.06
N LEU A 356 15.27 -13.33 2.64
CA LEU A 356 14.68 -12.76 1.42
C LEU A 356 14.50 -11.24 1.50
N GLU A 357 14.13 -10.68 2.65
CA GLU A 357 14.05 -9.22 2.88
C GLU A 357 15.41 -8.55 2.60
N VAL A 358 16.49 -9.11 3.14
CA VAL A 358 17.85 -8.58 2.92
C VAL A 358 18.25 -8.69 1.45
N ALA A 359 17.96 -9.81 0.79
CA ALA A 359 18.24 -9.99 -0.64
C ALA A 359 17.41 -9.04 -1.53
N ALA A 360 16.15 -8.76 -1.15
CA ALA A 360 15.26 -7.85 -1.85
C ALA A 360 15.77 -6.40 -1.86
N HIS A 361 16.63 -6.01 -0.91
CA HIS A 361 17.22 -4.66 -0.82
C HIS A 361 18.75 -4.65 -0.98
N ALA A 362 19.36 -5.73 -1.46
CA ALA A 362 20.82 -5.86 -1.56
C ALA A 362 21.47 -5.04 -2.69
N ALA A 363 20.69 -4.56 -3.67
CA ALA A 363 21.21 -3.79 -4.80
C ALA A 363 21.32 -2.29 -4.48
N PRO A 364 22.44 -1.63 -4.81
CA PRO A 364 22.57 -0.17 -4.67
C PRO A 364 21.75 0.58 -5.72
N LEU A 365 21.54 1.88 -5.48
CA LEU A 365 20.77 2.80 -6.34
C LEU A 365 21.20 2.79 -7.82
N ALA A 366 22.47 2.51 -8.10
CA ALA A 366 23.01 2.40 -9.47
C ALA A 366 22.46 1.21 -10.27
N THR A 367 21.82 0.24 -9.62
CA THR A 367 21.26 -0.99 -10.20
C THR A 367 19.80 -1.23 -9.82
N ASP A 368 19.35 -0.70 -8.67
CA ASP A 368 17.94 -0.66 -8.28
C ASP A 368 17.53 0.79 -8.03
N ARG A 369 16.80 1.35 -9.00
CA ARG A 369 16.31 2.73 -8.98
C ARG A 369 15.33 3.05 -7.85
N PHE A 370 14.87 2.05 -7.11
CA PHE A 370 14.00 2.19 -5.95
C PHE A 370 14.72 1.91 -4.63
N ALA A 371 16.04 1.78 -4.60
CA ALA A 371 16.81 1.52 -3.36
C ALA A 371 16.81 2.69 -2.35
N ASP A 372 16.35 3.88 -2.74
CA ASP A 372 16.24 5.06 -1.86
C ASP A 372 14.79 5.20 -1.34
N HIS A 373 14.57 4.76 -0.10
CA HIS A 373 13.26 4.78 0.56
C HIS A 373 12.70 6.19 0.74
N ASP A 374 13.52 7.16 1.13
CA ASP A 374 13.08 8.55 1.36
C ASP A 374 12.71 9.24 0.04
N ALA A 375 13.48 9.00 -1.02
CA ALA A 375 13.15 9.46 -2.37
C ALA A 375 11.84 8.86 -2.88
N ASN A 376 11.63 7.55 -2.71
CA ASN A 376 10.38 6.88 -3.04
C ASN A 376 9.19 7.45 -2.25
N ARG A 377 9.36 7.67 -0.94
CA ARG A 377 8.34 8.24 -0.04
C ARG A 377 7.90 9.62 -0.50
N ALA A 378 8.86 10.49 -0.82
CA ALA A 378 8.59 11.82 -1.37
C ALA A 378 7.92 11.77 -2.75
N TYR A 379 8.38 10.87 -3.62
CA TYR A 379 7.86 10.66 -4.98
C TYR A 379 6.38 10.27 -4.96
N VAL A 380 6.02 9.27 -4.14
CA VAL A 380 4.64 8.79 -3.98
C VAL A 380 3.77 9.86 -3.33
N LEU A 381 4.21 10.46 -2.22
CA LEU A 381 3.41 11.45 -1.47
C LEU A 381 2.96 12.62 -2.37
N GLN A 382 3.87 13.15 -3.20
CA GLN A 382 3.54 14.21 -4.17
C GLN A 382 2.44 13.77 -5.16
N ARG A 383 2.45 12.51 -5.60
CA ARG A 383 1.57 11.94 -6.63
C ARG A 383 0.26 11.37 -6.06
N LEU A 384 0.04 11.43 -4.76
CA LEU A 384 -1.28 11.16 -4.17
C LEU A 384 -2.29 12.27 -4.53
N SER A 385 -1.84 13.53 -4.71
CA SER A 385 -2.68 14.68 -5.07
C SER A 385 -2.18 15.52 -6.27
N TYR A 386 -0.98 15.27 -6.77
CA TYR A 386 -0.31 16.05 -7.84
C TYR A 386 -0.14 17.56 -7.52
N GLY A 387 -0.32 17.96 -6.26
CA GLY A 387 -0.31 19.38 -5.87
C GLY A 387 -1.50 20.19 -6.39
N LEU A 388 -2.59 19.54 -6.79
CA LEU A 388 -3.83 20.22 -7.17
C LEU A 388 -4.39 21.04 -6.00
N PRO A 389 -5.02 22.20 -6.26
CA PRO A 389 -5.56 23.05 -5.20
C PRO A 389 -6.73 22.36 -4.47
N THR A 390 -6.80 22.55 -3.16
CA THR A 390 -7.86 21.99 -2.31
C THR A 390 -9.19 22.70 -2.53
N ILE A 391 -10.28 21.93 -2.59
CA ILE A 391 -11.67 22.37 -2.76
C ILE A 391 -12.54 22.17 -1.51
N HIS A 392 -12.12 21.34 -0.55
CA HIS A 392 -12.76 21.21 0.77
C HIS A 392 -11.81 21.53 1.92
N ALA A 393 -12.33 21.47 3.15
CA ALA A 393 -11.54 21.61 4.37
C ALA A 393 -10.50 20.49 4.49
N THR A 394 -9.32 20.82 5.03
CA THR A 394 -8.13 19.95 5.07
C THR A 394 -7.99 19.12 6.36
N ASP A 395 -9.00 19.17 7.23
CA ASP A 395 -9.06 18.59 8.58
C ASP A 395 -10.19 17.56 8.77
N GLN A 396 -10.78 17.06 7.68
CA GLN A 396 -11.86 16.07 7.73
C GLN A 396 -11.34 14.73 8.32
N PRO A 397 -12.07 14.09 9.26
CA PRO A 397 -11.66 12.84 9.87
C PRO A 397 -11.25 11.77 8.87
N ALA A 398 -10.18 11.03 9.18
CA ALA A 398 -9.72 9.85 8.47
C ALA A 398 -10.86 8.81 8.28
N ARG A 399 -10.91 8.14 7.12
CA ARG A 399 -11.93 7.16 6.73
C ARG A 399 -11.24 6.01 6.00
N VAL A 400 -11.24 4.84 6.62
CA VAL A 400 -10.66 3.63 6.03
C VAL A 400 -11.78 2.82 5.37
N PRO A 401 -11.70 2.52 4.06
CA PRO A 401 -12.69 1.69 3.39
C PRO A 401 -12.84 0.31 4.05
N GLN A 402 -14.02 -0.30 3.97
CA GLN A 402 -14.25 -1.64 4.51
C GLN A 402 -13.33 -2.67 3.81
N GLY A 403 -12.67 -3.54 4.58
CA GLY A 403 -11.80 -4.58 4.04
C GLY A 403 -10.42 -4.09 3.55
N ALA A 404 -10.12 -2.78 3.62
CA ALA A 404 -8.84 -2.23 3.17
C ALA A 404 -7.64 -2.77 3.99
N GLU A 405 -7.86 -3.21 5.22
CA GLU A 405 -6.90 -3.93 6.05
C GLU A 405 -6.31 -5.20 5.41
N ALA A 406 -7.00 -5.77 4.42
CA ALA A 406 -6.48 -6.89 3.63
C ALA A 406 -5.21 -6.50 2.83
N LEU A 407 -5.06 -5.24 2.44
CA LEU A 407 -3.88 -4.76 1.70
C LEU A 407 -2.58 -4.88 2.51
N LEU A 408 -2.67 -4.90 3.84
CA LEU A 408 -1.51 -4.94 4.74
C LEU A 408 -1.31 -6.32 5.39
N GLU A 409 -2.09 -7.35 5.03
CA GLU A 409 -2.05 -8.67 5.68
C GLU A 409 -0.68 -9.35 5.64
N THR A 410 0.03 -9.29 4.53
CA THR A 410 1.35 -9.94 4.37
C THR A 410 2.51 -9.02 4.72
N ARG A 411 2.33 -7.69 4.65
CA ARG A 411 3.32 -6.71 5.09
C ARG A 411 3.35 -6.56 6.61
N LEU A 412 2.20 -6.54 7.28
CA LEU A 412 2.06 -6.42 8.74
C LEU A 412 1.30 -7.63 9.33
N PRO A 413 1.82 -8.87 9.19
CA PRO A 413 1.10 -10.11 9.52
C PRO A 413 0.90 -10.35 11.01
N TYR A 414 1.63 -9.64 11.86
CA TYR A 414 1.54 -9.68 13.33
C TYR A 414 0.53 -8.67 13.90
N LEU A 415 -0.07 -7.82 13.06
CA LEU A 415 -1.17 -6.93 13.41
C LEU A 415 -2.50 -7.57 13.03
N ASP A 416 -3.52 -7.42 13.87
CA ASP A 416 -4.89 -7.84 13.54
C ASP A 416 -5.59 -6.88 12.55
N GLY A 417 -6.85 -7.18 12.21
CA GLY A 417 -7.63 -6.38 11.28
C GLY A 417 -7.86 -4.93 11.77
N GLU A 418 -8.19 -4.73 13.05
CA GLU A 418 -8.44 -3.38 13.61
C GLU A 418 -7.14 -2.58 13.68
N GLN A 419 -6.04 -3.22 14.07
CA GLN A 419 -4.71 -2.62 14.09
C GLN A 419 -4.25 -2.18 12.69
N ARG A 420 -4.45 -3.00 11.65
CA ARG A 420 -4.18 -2.60 10.26
C ARG A 420 -5.09 -1.49 9.78
N ARG A 421 -6.34 -1.39 10.26
CA ARG A 421 -7.22 -0.23 10.01
C ARG A 421 -6.70 1.03 10.69
N ASP A 422 -6.22 0.97 11.94
CA ASP A 422 -5.61 2.12 12.61
C ASP A 422 -4.30 2.57 11.91
N VAL A 423 -3.50 1.65 11.37
CA VAL A 423 -2.34 1.98 10.52
C VAL A 423 -2.77 2.76 9.27
N LEU A 424 -3.75 2.26 8.51
CA LEU A 424 -4.27 2.95 7.32
C LEU A 424 -4.83 4.34 7.68
N LYS A 425 -5.64 4.42 8.74
CA LYS A 425 -6.28 5.64 9.24
C LYS A 425 -5.26 6.71 9.63
N THR A 426 -4.21 6.32 10.34
CA THR A 426 -3.21 7.26 10.88
C THR A 426 -2.12 7.64 9.87
N THR A 427 -2.14 7.05 8.68
CA THR A 427 -1.24 7.38 7.57
C THR A 427 -1.93 8.06 6.39
N GLU A 428 -3.27 8.17 6.38
CA GLU A 428 -4.04 8.96 5.39
C GLU A 428 -3.46 10.36 5.20
N ILE A 429 -3.43 10.84 3.95
CA ILE A 429 -3.12 12.26 3.68
C ILE A 429 -4.27 13.18 4.10
N ALA A 430 -3.97 14.46 4.29
CA ALA A 430 -4.98 15.49 4.55
C ALA A 430 -6.12 15.48 3.51
N SER A 431 -7.33 15.81 3.96
CA SER A 431 -8.49 16.01 3.09
C SER A 431 -8.39 17.28 2.26
N GLY A 432 -9.43 17.56 1.49
CA GLY A 432 -9.59 18.81 0.77
C GLY A 432 -9.18 18.71 -0.70
N TYR A 433 -8.37 17.73 -1.08
CA TYR A 433 -7.94 17.56 -2.47
C TYR A 433 -9.09 17.08 -3.37
N PRO A 434 -9.19 17.59 -4.61
CA PRO A 434 -10.21 17.15 -5.56
C PRO A 434 -10.19 15.63 -5.74
N LEU A 435 -11.37 15.03 -5.87
CA LEU A 435 -11.62 13.59 -5.97
C LEU A 435 -11.29 12.75 -4.72
N LEU A 436 -10.42 13.20 -3.81
CA LEU A 436 -9.85 12.32 -2.77
C LEU A 436 -10.72 12.13 -1.52
N ASP A 437 -11.66 13.04 -1.25
CA ASP A 437 -12.55 13.00 -0.09
C ASP A 437 -13.76 12.05 -0.29
N ASP A 438 -13.57 10.91 -0.99
CA ASP A 438 -14.64 9.99 -1.32
C ASP A 438 -15.32 9.38 -0.07
N ALA A 439 -16.54 8.85 -0.28
CA ALA A 439 -17.39 8.39 0.82
C ALA A 439 -16.79 7.21 1.61
N GLU A 440 -16.02 6.33 0.94
CA GLU A 440 -15.40 5.16 1.55
C GLU A 440 -13.98 5.49 2.10
N GLY A 441 -13.28 6.41 1.45
CA GLY A 441 -11.97 6.95 1.83
C GLY A 441 -10.78 6.39 1.04
N PHE A 442 -11.00 5.76 -0.11
CA PHE A 442 -9.95 5.20 -0.96
C PHE A 442 -8.94 6.25 -1.48
N GLY A 443 -9.37 7.50 -1.68
CA GLY A 443 -8.56 8.58 -2.26
C GLY A 443 -7.40 9.04 -1.39
N ARG A 444 -7.57 8.99 -0.05
CA ARG A 444 -6.57 9.47 0.93
C ARG A 444 -5.61 8.38 1.42
N LEU A 445 -5.83 7.10 1.08
CA LEU A 445 -4.96 6.00 1.50
C LEU A 445 -3.52 6.22 1.03
N ASN A 446 -2.60 6.32 1.99
CA ASN A 446 -1.15 6.41 1.73
C ASN A 446 -0.49 5.06 2.00
N LEU A 447 -0.64 4.13 1.06
CA LEU A 447 -0.16 2.75 1.24
C LEU A 447 1.37 2.65 1.39
N PHE A 448 2.13 3.64 0.90
CA PHE A 448 3.58 3.70 1.13
C PHE A 448 3.87 3.93 2.62
N ALA A 449 3.27 4.96 3.22
CA ALA A 449 3.45 5.23 4.65
C ALA A 449 2.80 4.12 5.52
N ALA A 450 1.68 3.54 5.12
CA ALA A 450 1.05 2.44 5.86
C ALA A 450 1.96 1.20 5.98
N ALA A 451 2.83 0.94 4.99
CA ALA A 451 3.83 -0.13 5.06
C ALA A 451 4.99 0.16 6.05
N ASP A 452 5.15 1.41 6.49
CA ASP A 452 6.10 1.82 7.54
C ASP A 452 5.50 1.73 8.97
N GLY A 453 4.31 1.13 9.12
CA GLY A 453 3.60 0.99 10.39
C GLY A 453 2.72 2.20 10.74
N TYR A 454 2.37 2.35 12.01
CA TYR A 454 1.47 3.41 12.49
C TYR A 454 2.00 4.82 12.18
N GLY A 455 1.11 5.76 11.85
CA GLY A 455 1.45 7.20 11.84
C GLY A 455 1.17 7.90 13.17
N ALA A 456 0.27 7.34 13.99
CA ALA A 456 -0.04 7.83 15.32
C ALA A 456 -0.57 6.71 16.24
N PHE A 457 -0.33 6.85 17.54
CA PHE A 457 -1.03 6.10 18.58
C PHE A 457 -2.15 6.97 19.16
N GLU A 458 -3.36 6.87 18.62
CA GLU A 458 -4.54 7.54 19.19
C GLU A 458 -5.01 6.90 20.51
N GLN A 459 -4.57 5.67 20.76
CA GLN A 459 -4.85 4.83 21.91
C GLN A 459 -3.64 3.91 22.13
N ASP A 460 -3.56 3.24 23.27
CA ASP A 460 -2.44 2.33 23.57
C ASP A 460 -2.47 1.12 22.62
N VAL A 461 -1.35 0.87 21.94
CA VAL A 461 -1.20 -0.22 20.95
C VAL A 461 -0.42 -1.37 21.58
N THR A 462 -0.96 -2.60 21.51
CA THR A 462 -0.24 -3.82 21.91
C THR A 462 0.13 -4.66 20.69
N VAL A 463 1.42 -4.85 20.44
CA VAL A 463 1.95 -5.63 19.32
C VAL A 463 2.51 -6.96 19.82
N THR A 464 2.06 -8.08 19.25
CA THR A 464 2.54 -9.43 19.62
C THR A 464 3.19 -10.11 18.41
N MET A 465 4.53 -10.18 18.39
CA MET A 465 5.30 -10.72 17.27
C MET A 465 5.78 -12.16 17.54
N ASP A 466 5.44 -13.10 16.66
CA ASP A 466 5.81 -14.51 16.78
C ASP A 466 6.97 -14.88 15.84
N ALA A 467 8.19 -14.93 16.42
CA ALA A 467 9.40 -15.28 15.68
C ALA A 467 9.36 -16.67 15.03
N ALA A 468 8.56 -17.62 15.52
CA ALA A 468 8.47 -18.96 14.94
C ALA A 468 7.80 -18.97 13.55
N LYS A 469 7.08 -17.91 13.18
CA LYS A 469 6.44 -17.75 11.86
C LYS A 469 7.36 -17.16 10.79
N GLY A 470 8.56 -16.66 11.16
CA GLY A 470 9.51 -16.06 10.22
C GLY A 470 9.03 -14.77 9.54
N GLY A 471 9.84 -14.24 8.63
CA GLY A 471 9.59 -12.99 7.89
C GLY A 471 9.21 -11.84 8.83
N PHE A 472 8.24 -11.03 8.44
CA PHE A 472 7.76 -9.88 9.22
C PHE A 472 7.16 -10.24 10.59
N ASN A 473 6.74 -11.50 10.84
CA ASN A 473 6.34 -11.91 12.20
C ASN A 473 7.56 -12.02 13.15
N SER A 474 8.75 -12.21 12.60
CA SER A 474 10.01 -12.36 13.36
C SER A 474 10.77 -11.06 13.49
N ILE A 475 10.82 -10.24 12.43
CA ILE A 475 11.51 -8.95 12.45
C ILE A 475 10.81 -7.94 11.53
N ASP A 476 10.60 -6.72 12.02
CA ASP A 476 10.09 -5.60 11.23
C ASP A 476 10.63 -4.27 11.78
N THR A 477 10.56 -3.21 10.97
CA THR A 477 10.93 -1.85 11.36
C THR A 477 9.84 -0.87 10.95
N TRP A 478 9.32 -0.11 11.91
CA TRP A 478 8.47 1.05 11.64
C TRP A 478 9.31 2.29 11.41
N ARG A 479 8.97 3.05 10.36
CA ARG A 479 9.75 4.20 9.86
C ARG A 479 9.00 5.53 9.90
N ASN A 480 7.68 5.51 10.11
CA ASN A 480 6.91 6.74 10.29
C ASN A 480 7.30 7.48 11.58
N ASP A 481 7.18 8.80 11.55
CA ASP A 481 7.25 9.65 12.75
C ASP A 481 5.95 9.49 13.55
N ILE A 482 5.94 8.57 14.52
CA ILE A 482 4.72 8.19 15.24
C ILE A 482 4.33 9.28 16.25
N THR A 483 3.14 9.85 16.06
CA THR A 483 2.55 10.89 16.93
C THR A 483 1.42 10.32 17.81
N GLY A 484 0.60 11.18 18.42
CA GLY A 484 -0.58 10.75 19.20
C GLY A 484 -0.36 10.69 20.72
N LYS A 485 -1.41 10.28 21.44
CA LYS A 485 -1.46 10.31 22.92
C LYS A 485 -1.21 8.96 23.58
N GLY A 486 -1.41 7.86 22.85
CA GLY A 486 -1.25 6.49 23.31
C GLY A 486 0.20 6.04 23.39
N GLY A 487 0.40 4.90 24.04
CA GLY A 487 1.67 4.21 24.20
C GLY A 487 1.80 2.95 23.35
N LEU A 488 2.95 2.27 23.49
CA LEU A 488 3.26 1.02 22.82
C LEU A 488 3.60 -0.08 23.83
N VAL A 489 2.96 -1.24 23.70
CA VAL A 489 3.33 -2.47 24.41
C VAL A 489 3.82 -3.50 23.41
N LYS A 490 5.09 -3.91 23.51
CA LYS A 490 5.72 -4.92 22.65
C LYS A 490 5.83 -6.27 23.38
N ARG A 491 5.17 -7.29 22.82
CA ARG A 491 5.09 -8.68 23.29
C ARG A 491 5.54 -9.67 22.21
N GLY A 492 5.68 -10.94 22.59
CA GLY A 492 6.11 -12.01 21.69
C GLY A 492 7.59 -11.93 21.32
N LYS A 493 8.16 -13.07 20.91
CA LYS A 493 9.61 -13.26 20.70
C LYS A 493 10.22 -12.49 19.51
N GLY A 494 9.41 -11.94 18.62
CA GLY A 494 9.89 -11.17 17.47
C GLY A 494 10.52 -9.82 17.84
N ILE A 495 11.14 -9.19 16.85
CA ILE A 495 11.95 -7.96 16.94
C ILE A 495 11.19 -6.83 16.25
N LEU A 496 10.94 -5.72 16.97
CA LEU A 496 10.40 -4.50 16.38
C LEU A 496 11.44 -3.37 16.45
N GLY A 497 11.81 -2.81 15.31
CA GLY A 497 12.60 -1.58 15.22
C GLY A 497 11.71 -0.35 15.09
N LEU A 498 12.06 0.74 15.79
CA LEU A 498 11.44 2.06 15.62
C LEU A 498 12.51 3.06 15.16
N SER A 499 12.33 3.62 13.97
CA SER A 499 13.31 4.48 13.29
C SER A 499 12.85 5.90 12.98
N GLY A 500 11.55 6.20 13.08
CA GLY A 500 11.03 7.56 12.96
C GLY A 500 11.41 8.47 14.12
N ALA A 501 11.24 9.78 13.93
CA ALA A 501 11.38 10.83 14.94
C ALA A 501 10.12 10.91 15.82
N ASN A 502 9.83 9.81 16.53
CA ASN A 502 8.57 9.63 17.25
C ASN A 502 8.34 10.68 18.33
N SER A 503 7.07 11.08 18.51
CA SER A 503 6.66 12.11 19.46
C SER A 503 5.40 11.76 20.27
N TYR A 504 4.92 10.52 20.19
CA TYR A 504 3.76 10.06 20.96
C TYR A 504 4.00 10.22 22.48
N THR A 505 2.94 10.53 23.24
CA THR A 505 3.09 10.88 24.67
C THR A 505 2.85 9.73 25.65
N GLY A 506 2.26 8.62 25.22
CA GLY A 506 2.07 7.45 26.06
C GLY A 506 3.38 6.70 26.31
N GLY A 507 3.40 5.86 27.34
CA GLY A 507 4.57 5.08 27.72
C GLY A 507 4.91 3.98 26.70
N THR A 508 6.17 3.57 26.68
CA THR A 508 6.63 2.39 25.93
C THR A 508 6.96 1.26 26.89
N MET A 509 6.43 0.06 26.66
CA MET A 509 6.67 -1.12 27.47
C MET A 509 7.13 -2.31 26.61
N LEU A 510 8.29 -2.88 26.93
CA LEU A 510 8.75 -4.15 26.37
C LEU A 510 8.53 -5.27 27.38
N GLU A 511 7.83 -6.33 26.97
CA GLU A 511 7.61 -7.53 27.80
C GLU A 511 8.36 -8.77 27.27
N GLU A 512 8.48 -8.94 25.95
CA GLU A 512 9.17 -10.08 25.33
C GLU A 512 9.74 -9.73 23.94
N GLY A 513 10.70 -10.53 23.48
CA GLY A 513 11.39 -10.38 22.20
C GLY A 513 12.44 -9.28 22.27
N ALA A 514 12.54 -8.47 21.22
CA ALA A 514 13.35 -7.27 21.24
C ALA A 514 12.61 -6.04 20.73
N LEU A 515 12.99 -4.88 21.26
CA LEU A 515 12.59 -3.56 20.80
C LEU A 515 13.85 -2.74 20.51
N VAL A 516 14.00 -2.28 19.27
CA VAL A 516 15.23 -1.64 18.77
C VAL A 516 15.00 -0.16 18.55
N ALA A 517 15.72 0.68 19.28
CA ALA A 517 15.79 2.11 19.02
C ALA A 517 16.78 2.38 17.89
N LEU A 518 16.27 2.80 16.73
CA LEU A 518 17.06 3.17 15.56
C LEU A 518 17.20 4.69 15.39
N SER A 519 16.46 5.48 16.18
CA SER A 519 16.52 6.96 16.20
C SER A 519 16.69 7.53 17.63
N PRO A 520 17.12 8.80 17.77
CA PRO A 520 17.29 9.44 19.07
C PRO A 520 15.99 9.65 19.88
N SER A 521 14.82 9.58 19.24
CA SER A 521 13.51 9.73 19.90
C SER A 521 12.59 8.53 19.64
N ALA A 522 13.15 7.36 19.37
CA ALA A 522 12.44 6.16 18.95
C ALA A 522 11.24 5.77 19.84
N PHE A 523 11.26 6.12 21.12
CA PHE A 523 10.20 5.79 22.09
C PHE A 523 9.29 6.96 22.49
N GLY A 524 9.26 8.01 21.67
CA GLY A 524 8.37 9.16 21.89
C GLY A 524 8.77 9.99 23.12
N ARG A 525 7.76 10.53 23.80
CA ARG A 525 7.89 11.44 24.96
C ARG A 525 7.45 10.80 26.28
N GLY A 526 7.02 9.55 26.27
CA GLY A 526 6.63 8.80 27.46
C GLY A 526 7.82 8.28 28.27
N GLY A 527 7.50 7.54 29.34
CA GLY A 527 8.48 6.69 30.03
C GLY A 527 8.72 5.37 29.29
N LEU A 528 9.79 4.67 29.65
CA LEU A 528 10.19 3.38 29.06
C LEU A 528 10.35 2.31 30.14
N THR A 529 9.51 1.27 30.08
CA THR A 529 9.58 0.10 30.98
C THR A 529 10.02 -1.15 30.22
N VAL A 530 11.12 -1.75 30.66
CA VAL A 530 11.64 -3.02 30.14
C VAL A 530 11.33 -4.13 31.14
N ASN A 531 10.14 -4.72 31.00
CA ASN A 531 9.58 -5.80 31.81
C ASN A 531 10.07 -7.20 31.38
N GLY A 532 10.81 -7.30 30.28
CA GLY A 532 11.44 -8.53 29.81
C GLY A 532 12.09 -8.33 28.44
N GLY A 533 12.65 -9.39 27.87
CA GLY A 533 13.26 -9.35 26.54
C GLY A 533 14.53 -8.49 26.47
N SER A 534 14.82 -7.98 25.26
CA SER A 534 16.02 -7.17 24.97
C SER A 534 15.66 -5.78 24.42
N LEU A 535 15.96 -4.73 25.17
CA LEU A 535 15.99 -3.37 24.65
C LEU A 535 17.32 -3.16 23.92
N VAL A 536 17.29 -2.78 22.63
CA VAL A 536 18.51 -2.56 21.84
C VAL A 536 18.66 -1.08 21.49
N LEU A 537 19.82 -0.50 21.80
CA LEU A 537 20.13 0.91 21.52
C LEU A 537 21.08 0.98 20.33
N ALA A 538 20.51 1.09 19.12
CA ALA A 538 21.24 0.99 17.85
C ALA A 538 21.36 2.34 17.10
N ALA A 539 20.76 3.41 17.61
CA ALA A 539 20.92 4.75 17.05
C ALA A 539 22.39 5.23 17.15
N GLY A 540 22.91 5.84 16.08
CA GLY A 540 24.27 6.42 16.02
C GLY A 540 24.47 7.73 16.84
N LYS A 541 23.55 8.02 17.76
CA LYS A 541 23.48 9.14 18.70
C LYS A 541 22.76 8.66 19.96
N PRO A 542 22.84 9.37 21.10
CA PRO A 542 22.13 8.96 22.31
C PRO A 542 20.62 8.86 22.08
N LEU A 543 19.99 7.83 22.65
CA LEU A 543 18.53 7.72 22.74
C LEU A 543 18.05 8.57 23.91
N THR A 544 17.03 9.40 23.69
CA THR A 544 16.33 10.14 24.74
C THR A 544 15.05 9.42 25.17
N VAL A 545 14.84 9.30 26.48
CA VAL A 545 13.57 8.92 27.12
C VAL A 545 13.13 10.10 27.98
N SER A 546 12.03 10.76 27.59
CA SER A 546 11.55 11.96 28.31
C SER A 546 10.87 11.67 29.65
N GLY A 547 10.30 10.48 29.82
CA GLY A 547 9.77 10.02 31.10
C GLY A 547 10.82 9.34 31.99
N ASP A 548 10.33 8.57 32.96
CA ASP A 548 11.15 7.65 33.75
C ASP A 548 11.53 6.41 32.91
N TYR A 549 12.70 5.83 33.21
CA TYR A 549 13.19 4.56 32.67
C TYR A 549 13.22 3.50 33.77
N GLN A 550 12.69 2.31 33.49
CA GLN A 550 12.70 1.18 34.42
C GLN A 550 13.10 -0.10 33.70
N GLN A 551 14.19 -0.74 34.12
CA GLN A 551 14.53 -2.11 33.72
C GLN A 551 14.22 -3.07 34.87
N LEU A 552 13.57 -4.20 34.57
CA LEU A 552 13.24 -5.25 35.54
C LEU A 552 14.23 -6.43 35.46
N ALA A 553 14.20 -7.31 36.47
CA ALA A 553 15.23 -8.32 36.72
C ALA A 553 15.42 -9.39 35.61
N ASN A 554 14.42 -9.55 34.74
CA ASN A 554 14.36 -10.51 33.63
C ASN A 554 14.57 -9.87 32.25
N ALA A 555 14.96 -8.59 32.21
CA ALA A 555 15.25 -7.84 30.99
C ALA A 555 16.75 -7.67 30.75
N THR A 556 17.11 -7.36 29.51
CA THR A 556 18.48 -6.97 29.11
C THR A 556 18.44 -5.68 28.30
N THR A 557 19.32 -4.73 28.59
CA THR A 557 19.62 -3.61 27.68
C THR A 557 20.89 -3.90 26.90
N LYS A 558 20.86 -3.60 25.60
CA LYS A 558 21.93 -3.87 24.64
C LYS A 558 22.39 -2.59 23.94
N PRO A 559 23.34 -1.84 24.52
CA PRO A 559 23.99 -0.72 23.86
C PRO A 559 24.88 -1.18 22.72
N ALA A 560 24.67 -0.65 21.51
CA ALA A 560 25.66 -0.68 20.44
C ALA A 560 26.50 0.61 20.54
N LEU A 561 27.57 0.57 21.34
CA LEU A 561 28.38 1.76 21.61
C LEU A 561 29.19 2.18 20.39
N GLY A 562 29.14 3.47 20.07
CA GLY A 562 29.84 4.04 18.92
C GLY A 562 30.28 5.49 19.15
N ALA A 563 30.78 6.10 18.08
CA ALA A 563 31.10 7.52 18.06
C ALA A 563 29.86 8.40 18.36
N ASN A 564 30.09 9.65 18.74
CA ASN A 564 29.04 10.66 19.01
C ASN A 564 28.01 10.28 20.09
N GLY A 565 28.32 9.30 20.97
CA GLY A 565 27.38 8.81 21.98
C GLY A 565 26.34 7.83 21.45
N GLY A 566 26.58 7.21 20.29
CA GLY A 566 25.77 6.07 19.84
C GLY A 566 25.71 4.99 20.93
N GLY A 567 24.52 4.44 21.16
CA GLY A 567 24.25 3.46 22.22
C GLY A 567 24.08 4.03 23.65
N THR A 568 24.36 5.32 23.91
CA THR A 568 24.09 5.94 25.22
C THR A 568 22.59 6.17 25.45
N LEU A 569 22.11 5.93 26.66
CA LEU A 569 20.74 6.26 27.11
C LEU A 569 20.70 7.58 27.90
N VAL A 570 19.89 8.54 27.47
CA VAL A 570 19.61 9.79 28.19
C VAL A 570 18.18 9.77 28.67
N VAL A 571 17.99 9.75 29.98
CA VAL A 571 16.69 9.76 30.64
C VAL A 571 16.46 11.16 31.23
N GLU A 572 15.39 11.84 30.86
CA GLU A 572 15.06 13.15 31.45
C GLU A 572 14.43 12.96 32.85
N GLY A 573 13.66 11.89 33.04
CA GLY A 573 13.19 11.40 34.33
C GLY A 573 14.23 10.60 35.11
N LYS A 574 13.76 9.67 35.95
CA LYS A 574 14.58 8.79 36.81
C LYS A 574 14.90 7.49 36.09
N ALA A 575 16.04 6.89 36.39
CA ALA A 575 16.41 5.55 35.95
C ALA A 575 16.40 4.56 37.13
N ALA A 576 15.61 3.50 37.03
CA ALA A 576 15.59 2.37 37.95
C ALA A 576 16.15 1.12 37.24
N LEU A 577 17.25 0.58 37.77
CA LEU A 577 18.07 -0.45 37.12
C LEU A 577 17.97 -1.79 37.85
N ALA A 578 17.66 -2.83 37.09
CA ALA A 578 17.80 -4.24 37.43
C ALA A 578 18.11 -5.02 36.15
N GLY A 579 18.19 -6.35 36.20
CA GLY A 579 18.43 -7.18 35.01
C GLY A 579 19.82 -6.96 34.41
N ASP A 580 20.01 -7.32 33.15
CA ASP A 580 21.35 -7.42 32.56
C ASP A 580 21.70 -6.28 31.58
N LEU A 581 23.00 -6.11 31.36
CA LEU A 581 23.57 -5.22 30.34
C LEU A 581 24.49 -6.03 29.41
N ASP A 582 24.24 -5.98 28.11
CA ASP A 582 24.98 -6.73 27.08
C ASP A 582 25.45 -5.80 25.96
N VAL A 583 26.67 -5.31 26.10
CA VAL A 583 27.25 -4.25 25.27
C VAL A 583 27.95 -4.83 24.05
N THR A 584 27.65 -4.27 22.88
CA THR A 584 28.46 -4.41 21.67
C THR A 584 29.15 -3.09 21.35
N LEU A 585 30.24 -3.16 20.59
CA LEU A 585 30.91 -2.01 20.00
C LEU A 585 30.58 -2.01 18.51
N VAL A 586 30.21 -0.85 17.96
CA VAL A 586 29.96 -0.69 16.53
C VAL A 586 31.28 -0.85 15.76
N ASP A 587 31.23 -1.43 14.56
CA ASP A 587 32.43 -1.65 13.73
C ASP A 587 33.26 -0.36 13.56
N GLY A 588 34.57 -0.48 13.82
CA GLY A 588 35.50 0.65 13.81
C GLY A 588 35.55 1.47 15.11
N TYR A 589 34.64 1.28 16.06
CA TYR A 589 34.72 1.88 17.39
C TYR A 589 35.58 1.04 18.34
N VAL A 590 36.86 1.42 18.49
CA VAL A 590 37.84 0.71 19.31
C VAL A 590 38.27 1.59 20.50
N PRO A 591 37.55 1.54 21.64
CA PRO A 591 37.94 2.26 22.85
C PRO A 591 39.21 1.63 23.45
N THR A 592 40.15 2.46 23.88
CA THR A 592 41.37 1.98 24.55
C THR A 592 41.07 1.52 25.99
N PRO A 593 41.84 0.59 26.57
CA PRO A 593 41.77 0.32 28.01
C PRO A 593 41.90 1.61 28.84
N GLY A 594 41.12 1.70 29.92
CA GLY A 594 40.91 2.90 30.72
C GLY A 594 39.86 3.89 30.17
N THR A 595 39.31 3.68 28.96
CA THR A 595 38.25 4.55 28.41
C THR A 595 37.00 4.48 29.27
N LYS A 596 36.51 5.65 29.70
CA LYS A 596 35.26 5.82 30.43
C LYS A 596 34.18 6.33 29.50
N ILE A 597 33.08 5.58 29.41
CA ILE A 597 31.94 5.87 28.53
C ILE A 597 30.71 6.05 29.41
N GLU A 598 30.07 7.23 29.35
CA GLU A 598 28.75 7.42 29.98
C GLU A 598 27.71 6.67 29.14
N ILE A 599 27.23 5.54 29.66
CA ILE A 599 26.25 4.68 28.99
C ILE A 599 24.81 5.05 29.38
N LEU A 600 24.63 5.70 30.53
CA LEU A 600 23.34 6.16 31.01
C LEU A 600 23.49 7.49 31.75
N LYS A 601 22.59 8.42 31.47
CA LYS A 601 22.39 9.67 32.22
C LYS A 601 20.93 9.79 32.64
N ALA A 602 20.66 10.24 33.86
CA ALA A 602 19.30 10.41 34.41
C ALA A 602 19.23 11.56 35.42
N SER A 603 18.02 12.05 35.73
CA SER A 603 17.82 12.98 36.87
C SER A 603 18.12 12.35 38.23
N ALA A 604 17.93 11.02 38.34
CA ALA A 604 18.40 10.19 39.43
C ALA A 604 18.58 8.75 38.95
N VAL A 605 19.60 8.04 39.44
CA VAL A 605 19.84 6.61 39.19
C VAL A 605 19.61 5.82 40.47
N THR A 606 18.85 4.73 40.40
CA THR A 606 18.66 3.77 41.50
C THR A 606 18.80 2.34 40.99
N GLY A 607 19.23 1.42 41.86
CA GLY A 607 19.52 0.04 41.49
C GLY A 607 20.81 -0.14 40.68
N THR A 608 21.04 -1.36 40.18
CA THR A 608 22.24 -1.77 39.43
C THR A 608 21.90 -2.89 38.46
N PHE A 609 22.61 -2.98 37.33
CA PHE A 609 22.59 -4.19 36.49
C PHE A 609 23.21 -5.38 37.24
N GLY A 610 22.62 -6.56 37.08
CA GLY A 610 23.06 -7.82 37.70
C GLY A 610 24.27 -8.42 36.99
N LYS A 611 24.15 -8.71 35.69
CA LYS A 611 25.27 -9.11 34.84
C LYS A 611 25.62 -8.01 33.84
N VAL A 612 26.92 -7.83 33.61
CA VAL A 612 27.46 -6.98 32.55
C VAL A 612 28.30 -7.85 31.62
N THR A 613 28.05 -7.73 30.31
CA THR A 613 28.86 -8.34 29.26
C THR A 613 29.30 -7.22 28.30
N VAL A 614 30.56 -7.25 27.87
CA VAL A 614 31.05 -6.42 26.76
C VAL A 614 31.73 -7.36 25.77
N SER A 615 31.23 -7.39 24.54
CA SER A 615 31.73 -8.34 23.54
C SER A 615 33.22 -8.10 23.25
N GLY A 616 34.05 -9.11 23.55
CA GLY A 616 35.50 -9.06 23.33
C GLY A 616 36.35 -8.36 24.40
N HIS A 617 35.74 -7.76 25.44
CA HIS A 617 36.45 -6.95 26.43
C HIS A 617 36.09 -7.28 27.88
N LYS A 618 37.02 -7.02 28.79
CA LYS A 618 36.75 -6.85 30.22
C LYS A 618 36.31 -5.42 30.48
N ALA A 619 35.31 -5.25 31.33
CA ALA A 619 34.82 -3.94 31.70
C ALA A 619 34.16 -3.94 33.08
N SER A 620 34.04 -2.75 33.65
CA SER A 620 33.43 -2.49 34.96
C SER A 620 32.46 -1.31 34.88
N LEU A 621 31.45 -1.30 35.76
CA LEU A 621 30.49 -0.19 35.88
C LEU A 621 30.74 0.61 37.15
N SER A 622 30.61 1.93 37.03
CA SER A 622 30.51 2.86 38.15
C SER A 622 29.15 3.55 38.12
N TYR A 623 28.48 3.57 39.27
CA TYR A 623 27.14 4.14 39.45
C TYR A 623 27.24 5.44 40.25
N GLY A 624 26.94 6.56 39.62
CA GLY A 624 26.77 7.86 40.28
C GLY A 624 25.30 8.16 40.59
N PRO A 625 25.00 9.27 41.28
CA PRO A 625 23.62 9.64 41.59
C PRO A 625 22.77 9.97 40.35
N THR A 626 23.42 10.34 39.23
CA THR A 626 22.76 10.82 37.99
C THR A 626 23.29 10.17 36.71
N SER A 627 24.23 9.22 36.79
CA SER A 627 24.76 8.54 35.61
C SER A 627 25.40 7.19 35.91
N VAL A 628 25.58 6.37 34.86
CA VAL A 628 26.32 5.10 34.88
C VAL A 628 27.44 5.18 33.86
N THR A 629 28.67 4.89 34.30
CA THR A 629 29.87 4.91 33.47
C THR A 629 30.42 3.50 33.31
N LEU A 630 30.61 3.08 32.06
CA LEU A 630 31.36 1.87 31.69
C LEU A 630 32.85 2.22 31.57
N THR A 631 33.73 1.44 32.20
CA THR A 631 35.18 1.52 31.98
C THR A 631 35.62 0.26 31.25
N ILE A 632 36.32 0.42 30.12
CA ILE A 632 36.96 -0.70 29.41
C ILE A 632 38.27 -1.03 30.15
N ASP A 633 38.38 -2.22 30.73
CA ASP A 633 39.48 -2.59 31.61
C ASP A 633 40.60 -3.38 30.89
N GLY A 634 40.30 -3.96 29.73
CA GLY A 634 41.24 -4.73 28.89
C GLY A 634 40.56 -5.52 27.79
#